data_AF-A0A0W1RDD2-F1
#
_entry.id   AF-A0A0W1RDD2-F1
#
_cell.length_a   1.000
_cell.length_b   1.000
_cell.length_c   1.000
_cell.angle_alpha   90.00
_cell.angle_beta   90.00
_cell.angle_gamma   90.00
#
_symmetry.space_group_name_H-M   'P 1'
#
loop_
_entity.id
_entity.type
_entity.pdbx_description
1 polymer ?
#
loop_
_entity_poly.entity_id
_entity_poly.type
_entity_poly.pdbx_seq_one_letter_code
_entity_poly.pdbx_strand_id
1 'polypeptide(L)'
;MPYKHQALSAEFFTPFGRVEGHTVHVLPGSQYGETKPEMFRAIYERLAVKNPPDYRFLCGDFNSPKKESDDGEVTVWGSNEDWIEAERSVMVDLTAYDLIDAYRVVNGYGDDAYSWVAENRGNEFPRRFDHVFASQQLHATEAAYLHEYDGLSDHTPLEVIFTPQDGLHESAEKIERNNYMPPENQTIEASNPTMSIDGLTYKDDVRMIDPDDNYRRGRFKVGWRNTDDGTEMGEEVLNQLTWENLGWRLGKLFDDTSEDLIEELYEWCVKQQLDSPHEN
;
A
#
# COMPACT_ATOMS: atom_id res chain seq x y z
N MET A 1 0.88 -8.36 9.59
CA MET A 1 0.87 -7.26 8.59
C MET A 1 0.21 -6.04 9.22
N PRO A 2 0.99 -5.03 9.67
CA PRO A 2 0.48 -3.82 10.33
C PRO A 2 -0.27 -2.82 9.44
N TYR A 3 -0.33 -2.99 8.11
CA TYR A 3 -1.01 -2.06 7.19
C TYR A 3 -2.01 -2.80 6.29
N LYS A 4 -3.15 -3.22 6.86
CA LYS A 4 -4.12 -4.12 6.20
C LYS A 4 -4.68 -3.62 4.86
N HIS A 5 -4.60 -2.33 4.57
CA HIS A 5 -5.06 -1.74 3.30
C HIS A 5 -3.98 -1.75 2.20
N GLN A 6 -2.73 -2.06 2.55
CA GLN A 6 -1.57 -1.98 1.66
C GLN A 6 -0.90 -3.34 1.44
N ALA A 7 -1.46 -4.41 2.00
CA ALA A 7 -0.98 -5.77 1.80
C ALA A 7 -2.14 -6.76 1.83
N LEU A 8 -2.18 -7.65 0.85
CA LEU A 8 -3.10 -8.79 0.80
C LEU A 8 -2.29 -10.08 0.69
N SER A 9 -2.71 -11.11 1.40
CA SER A 9 -2.12 -12.45 1.34
C SER A 9 -3.21 -13.46 1.05
N ALA A 10 -2.92 -14.41 0.16
CA ALA A 10 -3.85 -15.45 -0.24
C ALA A 10 -3.12 -16.76 -0.50
N GLU A 11 -3.82 -17.87 -0.31
CA GLU A 11 -3.39 -19.18 -0.81
C GLU A 11 -4.19 -19.53 -2.06
N PHE A 12 -3.48 -19.95 -3.11
CA PHE A 12 -4.05 -20.43 -4.35
C PHE A 12 -3.89 -21.94 -4.41
N PHE A 13 -4.97 -22.64 -4.68
CA PHE A 13 -4.93 -24.06 -4.96
C PHE A 13 -4.99 -24.23 -6.47
N THR A 14 -3.92 -24.78 -7.04
CA THR A 14 -3.78 -24.95 -8.48
C THR A 14 -3.55 -26.44 -8.80
N PRO A 15 -3.68 -26.86 -10.06
CA PRO A 15 -3.25 -28.19 -10.49
C PRO A 15 -1.77 -28.49 -10.24
N PHE A 16 -0.95 -27.45 -10.07
CA PHE A 16 0.47 -27.53 -9.72
C PHE A 16 0.70 -27.55 -8.20
N GLY A 17 -0.34 -27.52 -7.37
CA GLY A 17 -0.22 -27.51 -5.92
C GLY A 17 -0.61 -26.17 -5.29
N ARG A 18 -0.28 -26.03 -3.99
CA ARG A 18 -0.62 -24.85 -3.18
C ARG A 18 0.42 -23.77 -3.38
N VAL A 19 -0.02 -22.56 -3.75
CA VAL A 19 0.83 -21.37 -3.90
C VAL A 19 0.48 -20.35 -2.82
N GLU A 20 1.47 -19.88 -2.05
CA GLU A 20 1.33 -18.73 -1.14
C GLU A 20 1.62 -17.43 -1.93
N GLY A 21 0.66 -16.52 -2.04
CA GLY A 21 0.86 -15.26 -2.73
C GLY A 21 0.62 -14.06 -1.83
N HIS A 22 1.48 -13.06 -1.99
CA HIS A 22 1.38 -11.76 -1.33
C HIS A 22 1.39 -10.65 -2.37
N THR A 23 0.52 -9.67 -2.23
CA THR A 23 0.60 -8.41 -2.98
C THR A 23 0.70 -7.25 -2.00
N VAL A 24 1.54 -6.27 -2.31
CA VAL A 24 1.73 -5.07 -1.51
C VAL A 24 1.65 -3.80 -2.36
N HIS A 25 1.38 -2.69 -1.72
CA HIS A 25 1.61 -1.35 -2.25
C HIS A 25 2.37 -0.57 -1.19
N VAL A 26 3.68 -0.51 -1.31
CA VAL A 26 4.56 0.20 -0.37
C VAL A 26 4.51 1.69 -0.67
N LEU A 27 4.21 2.47 0.37
CA LEU A 27 4.05 3.91 0.24
C LEU A 27 5.35 4.61 -0.17
N PRO A 28 5.30 5.68 -0.99
CA PRO A 28 6.48 6.43 -1.40
C PRO A 28 7.09 7.20 -0.23
N GLY A 29 8.40 7.08 -0.06
CA GLY A 29 9.13 7.71 1.06
C GLY A 29 9.11 9.23 1.03
N SER A 30 8.95 9.83 -0.15
CA SER A 30 8.85 11.29 -0.31
C SER A 30 7.60 11.90 0.33
N GLN A 31 6.54 11.12 0.50
CA GLN A 31 5.28 11.57 1.09
C GLN A 31 5.07 10.99 2.49
N TYR A 32 5.53 9.76 2.73
CA TYR A 32 5.19 8.99 3.94
C TYR A 32 6.38 8.69 4.86
N GLY A 33 7.57 9.21 4.55
CA GLY A 33 8.72 9.18 5.46
C GLY A 33 9.02 7.78 6.00
N GLU A 34 9.13 7.68 7.33
CA GLU A 34 9.47 6.45 8.08
C GLU A 34 8.46 5.30 7.91
N THR A 35 7.24 5.55 7.44
CA THR A 35 6.29 4.47 7.15
C THR A 35 6.80 3.54 6.05
N LYS A 36 7.55 4.06 5.06
CA LYS A 36 8.15 3.24 4.00
C LYS A 36 9.10 2.17 4.58
N PRO A 37 10.16 2.52 5.34
CA PRO A 37 11.05 1.50 5.91
C PRO A 37 10.33 0.57 6.90
N GLU A 38 9.33 1.03 7.67
CA GLU A 38 8.49 0.15 8.51
C GLU A 38 7.76 -0.93 7.70
N MET A 39 7.18 -0.57 6.55
CA MET A 39 6.52 -1.53 5.66
C MET A 39 7.50 -2.58 5.12
N PHE A 40 8.69 -2.15 4.69
CA PHE A 40 9.74 -3.05 4.24
C PHE A 40 10.14 -4.06 5.33
N ARG A 41 10.37 -3.59 6.56
CA ARG A 41 10.67 -4.48 7.70
C ARG A 41 9.55 -5.48 7.95
N ALA A 42 8.30 -5.02 7.95
CA ALA A 42 7.15 -5.90 8.18
C ALA A 42 6.97 -6.96 7.09
N ILE A 43 7.26 -6.62 5.82
CA ILE A 43 7.29 -7.57 4.70
C ILE A 43 8.39 -8.61 4.93
N TYR A 44 9.61 -8.14 5.21
CA TYR A 44 10.76 -9.02 5.46
C TYR A 44 10.52 -9.97 6.63
N GLU A 45 10.06 -9.48 7.78
CA GLU A 45 9.73 -10.28 8.96
C GLU A 45 8.72 -11.40 8.65
N ARG A 46 7.75 -11.15 7.77
CA ARG A 46 6.75 -12.15 7.37
C ARG A 46 7.30 -13.22 6.43
N LEU A 47 8.27 -12.88 5.58
CA LEU A 47 8.67 -13.69 4.44
C LEU A 47 10.05 -14.35 4.60
N ALA A 48 10.91 -13.80 5.45
CA ALA A 48 12.24 -14.30 5.78
C ALA A 48 12.19 -15.55 6.71
N VAL A 49 11.43 -16.56 6.29
CA VAL A 49 11.21 -17.81 7.04
C VAL A 49 12.08 -18.94 6.49
N LYS A 50 12.56 -19.83 7.38
CA LYS A 50 13.49 -20.92 7.00
C LYS A 50 12.85 -22.09 6.26
N ASN A 51 11.55 -22.30 6.45
CA ASN A 51 10.79 -23.39 5.85
C ASN A 51 9.55 -22.84 5.13
N PRO A 52 9.73 -22.05 4.05
CA PRO A 52 8.61 -21.52 3.28
C PRO A 52 7.89 -22.65 2.52
N PRO A 53 6.65 -22.42 2.06
CA PRO A 53 6.03 -23.26 1.02
C PRO A 53 6.89 -23.29 -0.26
N ASP A 54 6.86 -24.42 -0.98
CA ASP A 54 7.62 -24.60 -2.23
C ASP A 54 7.22 -23.59 -3.31
N TYR A 55 5.93 -23.30 -3.42
CA TYR A 55 5.39 -22.31 -4.35
C TYR A 55 4.96 -21.07 -3.59
N ARG A 56 5.70 -19.98 -3.79
CA ARG A 56 5.31 -18.68 -3.26
C ARG A 56 5.76 -17.51 -4.11
N PHE A 57 5.04 -16.41 -4.01
CA PHE A 57 5.42 -15.14 -4.61
C PHE A 57 5.01 -13.94 -3.75
N LEU A 58 5.72 -12.84 -3.95
CA LEU A 58 5.44 -11.50 -3.45
C LEU A 58 5.43 -10.57 -4.66
N CYS A 59 4.38 -9.77 -4.84
CA CYS A 59 4.30 -8.80 -5.93
C CYS A 59 3.72 -7.44 -5.52
N GLY A 60 3.76 -6.50 -6.45
CA GLY A 60 3.12 -5.19 -6.35
C GLY A 60 4.10 -4.04 -6.47
N ASP A 61 3.64 -2.84 -6.12
CA ASP A 61 4.42 -1.62 -6.18
C ASP A 61 5.19 -1.42 -4.86
N PHE A 62 6.51 -1.34 -4.95
CA PHE A 62 7.43 -1.16 -3.83
C PHE A 62 7.91 0.29 -3.67
N ASN A 63 7.59 1.16 -4.62
CA ASN A 63 8.17 2.52 -4.74
C ASN A 63 9.71 2.52 -4.61
N SER A 64 10.32 1.41 -5.05
CA SER A 64 11.74 1.05 -4.89
C SER A 64 12.10 0.03 -5.98
N PRO A 65 13.36 -0.02 -6.45
CA PRO A 65 14.52 0.74 -5.98
C PRO A 65 14.62 2.11 -6.67
N LYS A 66 15.66 2.89 -6.34
CA LYS A 66 15.99 4.13 -7.05
C LYS A 66 16.63 3.86 -8.40
N LYS A 67 17.51 2.85 -8.46
CA LYS A 67 18.21 2.43 -9.68
C LYS A 67 18.76 1.01 -9.50
N GLU A 68 18.90 0.29 -10.59
CA GLU A 68 19.71 -0.91 -10.72
C GLU A 68 20.84 -0.64 -11.72
N SER A 69 22.01 -1.22 -11.49
CA SER A 69 23.12 -1.21 -12.45
C SER A 69 23.14 -2.46 -13.33
N ASP A 70 23.94 -2.41 -14.40
CA ASP A 70 24.10 -3.51 -15.35
C ASP A 70 24.71 -4.78 -14.71
N ASP A 71 25.43 -4.64 -13.59
CA ASP A 71 26.00 -5.74 -12.81
C ASP A 71 25.09 -6.21 -11.66
N GLY A 72 23.87 -5.66 -11.55
CA GLY A 72 22.87 -6.07 -10.57
C GLY A 72 23.00 -5.40 -9.20
N GLU A 73 23.80 -4.34 -9.07
CA GLU A 73 23.82 -3.51 -7.86
C GLU A 73 22.51 -2.71 -7.76
N VAL A 74 21.76 -2.97 -6.69
CA VAL A 74 20.51 -2.25 -6.39
C VAL A 74 20.82 -1.03 -5.52
N THR A 75 20.49 0.17 -5.99
CA THR A 75 20.53 1.41 -5.22
C THR A 75 19.12 1.79 -4.76
N VAL A 76 18.90 1.92 -3.45
CA VAL A 76 17.61 2.26 -2.83
C VAL A 76 17.46 3.76 -2.57
N TRP A 77 16.30 4.22 -2.09
CA TRP A 77 16.06 5.65 -1.81
C TRP A 77 16.58 6.12 -0.46
N GLY A 78 16.69 5.21 0.52
CA GLY A 78 17.18 5.50 1.87
C GLY A 78 18.49 6.29 1.88
N SER A 79 18.57 7.29 2.77
CA SER A 79 19.73 8.17 2.92
C SER A 79 20.54 7.92 4.20
N ASN A 80 20.01 7.11 5.12
CA ASN A 80 20.68 6.64 6.32
C ASN A 80 20.73 5.10 6.32
N GLU A 81 21.62 4.52 7.13
CA GLU A 81 21.88 3.07 7.18
C GLU A 81 20.62 2.25 7.46
N ASP A 82 19.82 2.64 8.46
CA ASP A 82 18.61 1.94 8.88
C ASP A 82 17.53 1.89 7.77
N TRP A 83 17.33 2.99 7.06
CA TRP A 83 16.41 3.04 5.92
C TRP A 83 16.96 2.21 4.74
N ILE A 84 18.26 2.34 4.44
CA ILE A 84 18.91 1.58 3.38
C ILE A 84 18.74 0.07 3.64
N GLU A 85 19.00 -0.38 4.87
CA GLU A 85 18.82 -1.77 5.28
C GLU A 85 17.36 -2.22 5.13
N ALA A 86 16.40 -1.40 5.54
CA ALA A 86 14.98 -1.72 5.39
C ALA A 86 14.61 -1.95 3.92
N GLU A 87 14.85 -1.00 3.01
CA GLU A 87 14.51 -1.19 1.58
C GLU A 87 15.25 -2.41 0.99
N ARG A 88 16.54 -2.58 1.30
CA ARG A 88 17.33 -3.70 0.78
C ARG A 88 16.88 -5.07 1.30
N SER A 89 16.30 -5.14 2.49
CA SER A 89 15.83 -6.40 3.08
C SER A 89 14.87 -7.15 2.15
N VAL A 90 13.99 -6.43 1.44
CA VAL A 90 13.06 -7.01 0.47
C VAL A 90 13.67 -7.02 -0.93
N MET A 91 14.24 -5.90 -1.37
CA MET A 91 14.70 -5.76 -2.76
C MET A 91 15.90 -6.66 -3.10
N VAL A 92 16.66 -7.10 -2.09
CA VAL A 92 17.89 -7.88 -2.26
C VAL A 92 17.87 -9.12 -1.36
N ASP A 93 17.67 -8.94 -0.06
CA ASP A 93 18.02 -9.98 0.92
C ASP A 93 16.99 -11.14 0.98
N LEU A 94 15.75 -10.93 0.52
CA LEU A 94 14.76 -12.01 0.38
C LEU A 94 15.20 -13.11 -0.60
N THR A 95 16.18 -12.85 -1.46
CA THR A 95 16.84 -13.89 -2.28
C THR A 95 17.39 -15.03 -1.41
N ALA A 96 17.92 -14.72 -0.22
CA ALA A 96 18.41 -15.73 0.73
C ALA A 96 17.30 -16.64 1.30
N TYR A 97 16.03 -16.27 1.08
CA TYR A 97 14.84 -16.98 1.50
C TYR A 97 14.02 -17.49 0.31
N ASP A 98 14.64 -17.66 -0.86
CA ASP A 98 13.97 -18.18 -2.07
C ASP A 98 12.78 -17.29 -2.50
N LEU A 99 12.99 -15.98 -2.48
CA LEU A 99 12.13 -14.99 -3.14
C LEU A 99 13.03 -14.10 -3.99
N ILE A 100 13.20 -14.50 -5.24
CA ILE A 100 14.12 -13.88 -6.20
C ILE A 100 13.30 -13.05 -7.18
N ASP A 101 13.82 -11.89 -7.59
CA ASP A 101 13.15 -11.05 -8.59
C ASP A 101 12.98 -11.82 -9.92
N ALA A 102 11.74 -12.16 -10.24
CA ALA A 102 11.38 -13.00 -11.38
C ALA A 102 11.73 -12.34 -12.71
N TYR A 103 11.62 -11.00 -12.80
CA TYR A 103 11.99 -10.28 -14.01
C TYR A 103 13.49 -10.41 -14.27
N ARG A 104 14.31 -10.26 -13.23
CA ARG A 104 15.77 -10.39 -13.34
C ARG A 104 16.24 -11.83 -13.54
N VAL A 105 15.50 -12.82 -13.04
CA VAL A 105 15.75 -14.24 -13.37
C VAL A 105 15.57 -14.52 -14.87
N VAL A 106 14.53 -13.95 -15.48
CA VAL A 106 14.19 -14.19 -16.89
C VAL A 106 15.06 -13.34 -17.84
N ASN A 107 15.21 -12.05 -17.55
CA ASN A 107 15.77 -11.07 -18.49
C ASN A 107 17.22 -10.67 -18.17
N GLY A 108 17.73 -11.00 -16.98
CA GLY A 108 19.01 -10.48 -16.51
C GLY A 108 18.97 -8.99 -16.16
N TYR A 109 20.16 -8.38 -16.07
CA TYR A 109 20.36 -6.95 -15.81
C TYR A 109 20.90 -6.22 -17.05
N GLY A 110 20.82 -4.89 -17.06
CA GLY A 110 21.34 -4.04 -18.14
C GLY A 110 20.32 -3.64 -19.21
N ASP A 111 19.03 -3.85 -18.96
CA ASP A 111 17.95 -3.27 -19.74
C ASP A 111 17.42 -1.97 -19.12
N ASP A 112 16.63 -1.22 -19.90
CA ASP A 112 15.95 -0.01 -19.48
C ASP A 112 14.50 -0.31 -19.04
N ALA A 113 14.25 -1.45 -18.39
CA ALA A 113 12.90 -1.84 -17.97
C ALA A 113 12.33 -0.92 -16.89
N TYR A 114 11.06 -0.53 -17.02
CA TYR A 114 10.39 0.35 -16.07
C TYR A 114 8.90 0.05 -15.98
N SER A 115 8.32 0.39 -14.83
CA SER A 115 6.87 0.43 -14.64
C SER A 115 6.34 1.85 -14.48
N TRP A 116 7.18 2.83 -14.18
CA TRP A 116 6.73 4.19 -13.95
C TRP A 116 7.79 5.20 -14.42
N VAL A 117 7.36 6.39 -14.87
CA VAL A 117 8.26 7.44 -15.37
C VAL A 117 8.04 8.73 -14.60
N ALA A 118 9.09 9.20 -13.92
CA ALA A 118 9.08 10.54 -13.33
C ALA A 118 9.37 11.58 -14.41
N GLU A 119 8.54 12.62 -14.51
CA GLU A 119 8.81 13.76 -15.37
C GLU A 119 9.23 15.00 -14.56
N ASN A 120 10.36 15.61 -14.94
CA ASN A 120 10.79 16.88 -14.36
C ASN A 120 11.47 17.77 -15.40
N ARG A 121 10.85 18.93 -15.68
CA ARG A 121 11.34 19.94 -16.65
C ARG A 121 11.70 19.33 -18.02
N GLY A 122 10.87 18.41 -18.50
CA GLY A 122 11.06 17.73 -19.79
C GLY A 122 12.12 16.63 -19.78
N ASN A 123 12.62 16.23 -18.60
CA ASN A 123 13.45 15.02 -18.45
C ASN A 123 12.59 13.90 -17.87
N GLU A 124 12.78 12.70 -18.41
CA GLU A 124 12.15 11.47 -17.94
C GLU A 124 13.13 10.66 -17.11
N PHE A 125 12.64 10.12 -16.00
CA PHE A 125 13.40 9.26 -15.11
C PHE A 125 12.61 7.97 -14.90
N PRO A 126 12.79 6.96 -15.78
CA PRO A 126 12.13 5.68 -15.63
C PRO A 126 12.53 4.97 -14.33
N ARG A 127 11.57 4.27 -13.75
CA ARG A 127 11.68 3.53 -12.49
C ARG A 127 10.97 2.19 -12.62
N ARG A 128 11.61 1.17 -12.08
CA ARG A 128 11.04 -0.15 -11.92
C ARG A 128 10.54 -0.23 -10.48
N PHE A 129 9.25 0.05 -10.27
CA PHE A 129 8.64 0.05 -8.95
C PHE A 129 7.74 -1.15 -8.72
N ASP A 130 7.24 -1.75 -9.79
CA ASP A 130 6.40 -2.94 -9.76
C ASP A 130 7.26 -4.18 -9.92
N HIS A 131 7.24 -5.07 -8.91
CA HIS A 131 8.07 -6.26 -8.89
C HIS A 131 7.24 -7.52 -8.67
N VAL A 132 7.80 -8.65 -9.08
CA VAL A 132 7.37 -10.00 -8.66
C VAL A 132 8.61 -10.73 -8.17
N PHE A 133 8.66 -11.05 -6.88
CA PHE A 133 9.63 -11.95 -6.27
C PHE A 133 9.00 -13.32 -6.12
N ALA A 134 9.68 -14.39 -6.53
CA ALA A 134 9.11 -15.73 -6.52
C ALA A 134 10.12 -16.80 -6.08
N SER A 135 9.60 -17.92 -5.58
CA SER A 135 10.40 -19.12 -5.33
C SER A 135 10.93 -19.72 -6.62
N GLN A 136 12.14 -20.29 -6.57
CA GLN A 136 12.75 -20.91 -7.74
C GLN A 136 11.92 -22.07 -8.28
N GLN A 137 11.22 -22.80 -7.40
CA GLN A 137 10.35 -23.90 -7.80
C GLN A 137 9.14 -23.43 -8.61
N LEU A 138 8.64 -22.21 -8.36
CA LEU A 138 7.56 -21.63 -9.16
C LEU A 138 8.00 -21.38 -10.62
N HIS A 139 9.31 -21.17 -10.81
CA HIS A 139 10.01 -21.17 -12.09
C HIS A 139 9.39 -20.21 -13.13
N ALA A 140 9.75 -18.93 -13.00
CA ALA A 140 9.41 -17.90 -13.97
C ALA A 140 10.08 -18.21 -15.32
N THR A 141 9.28 -18.29 -16.38
CA THR A 141 9.75 -18.56 -17.75
C THR A 141 9.65 -17.34 -18.66
N GLU A 142 8.72 -16.42 -18.37
CA GLU A 142 8.55 -15.17 -19.10
C GLU A 142 8.24 -14.05 -18.11
N ALA A 143 8.73 -12.84 -18.38
CA ALA A 143 8.44 -11.66 -17.57
C ALA A 143 8.56 -10.39 -18.42
N ALA A 144 7.50 -9.57 -18.49
CA ALA A 144 7.46 -8.39 -19.35
C ALA A 144 6.61 -7.25 -18.76
N TYR A 145 7.09 -6.02 -18.92
CA TYR A 145 6.27 -4.82 -18.72
C TYR A 145 5.45 -4.57 -19.98
N LEU A 146 4.12 -4.58 -19.85
CA LEU A 146 3.20 -4.52 -20.97
C LEU A 146 2.89 -3.06 -21.35
N HIS A 147 3.86 -2.39 -21.98
CA HIS A 147 3.77 -0.97 -22.37
C HIS A 147 2.62 -0.64 -23.34
N GLU A 148 1.98 -1.65 -23.93
CA GLU A 148 0.74 -1.46 -24.69
C GLU A 148 -0.43 -0.92 -23.83
N TYR A 149 -0.34 -1.00 -22.50
CA TYR A 149 -1.33 -0.49 -21.56
C TYR A 149 -0.96 0.84 -20.88
N ASP A 150 0.12 1.51 -21.28
CA ASP A 150 0.57 2.78 -20.67
C ASP A 150 -0.47 3.91 -20.77
N GLY A 151 -1.47 3.77 -21.65
CA GLY A 151 -2.60 4.70 -21.74
C GLY A 151 -3.70 4.51 -20.68
N LEU A 152 -3.63 3.47 -19.84
CA LEU A 152 -4.68 3.10 -18.89
C LEU A 152 -4.34 3.43 -17.42
N SER A 153 -3.05 3.57 -17.11
CA SER A 153 -2.53 3.94 -15.80
C SER A 153 -1.17 4.62 -15.99
N ASP A 154 -0.77 5.41 -15.02
CA ASP A 154 0.59 5.93 -14.89
C ASP A 154 1.65 4.84 -14.57
N HIS A 155 1.21 3.64 -14.22
CA HIS A 155 2.06 2.45 -14.09
C HIS A 155 1.84 1.46 -15.24
N THR A 156 2.93 0.94 -15.80
CA THR A 156 2.95 -0.18 -16.73
C THR A 156 2.83 -1.50 -15.95
N PRO A 157 1.85 -2.36 -16.27
CA PRO A 157 1.70 -3.64 -15.58
C PRO A 157 2.85 -4.60 -15.93
N LEU A 158 3.35 -5.31 -14.91
CA LEU A 158 4.30 -6.41 -15.04
C LEU A 158 3.55 -7.74 -15.12
N GLU A 159 3.71 -8.48 -16.23
CA GLU A 159 3.25 -9.86 -16.36
C GLU A 159 4.41 -10.83 -16.15
N VAL A 160 4.16 -11.92 -15.41
CA VAL A 160 5.10 -13.02 -15.22
C VAL A 160 4.38 -14.35 -15.46
N ILE A 161 4.98 -15.20 -16.29
CA ILE A 161 4.49 -16.55 -16.58
C ILE A 161 5.35 -17.56 -15.82
N PHE A 162 4.69 -18.45 -15.08
CA PHE A 162 5.32 -19.48 -14.28
C PHE A 162 5.07 -20.88 -14.86
N THR A 163 6.10 -21.72 -14.85
CA THR A 163 5.99 -23.15 -15.20
C THR A 163 6.57 -23.98 -14.04
N PRO A 164 5.77 -24.28 -12.99
CA PRO A 164 6.24 -24.95 -11.78
C PRO A 164 7.01 -26.24 -12.06
N GLN A 165 8.15 -26.43 -11.39
CA GLN A 165 9.11 -27.49 -11.72
C GLN A 165 8.56 -28.92 -11.52
N ASP A 166 7.67 -29.12 -10.55
CA ASP A 166 7.07 -30.45 -10.31
C ASP A 166 5.99 -30.81 -11.34
N GLY A 167 5.59 -29.84 -12.18
CA GLY A 167 4.52 -30.04 -13.16
C GLY A 167 3.15 -30.29 -12.52
N LEU A 168 2.25 -30.90 -13.28
CA LEU A 168 0.89 -31.19 -12.82
C LEU A 168 0.91 -32.33 -11.80
N HIS A 169 0.24 -32.15 -10.67
CA HIS A 169 0.03 -33.26 -9.73
C HIS A 169 -1.06 -34.21 -10.25
N GLU A 170 -0.81 -35.53 -10.20
CA GLU A 170 -1.70 -36.59 -10.69
C GLU A 170 -3.11 -36.57 -10.07
N SER A 171 -3.30 -35.91 -8.92
CA SER A 171 -4.57 -35.84 -8.18
C SER A 171 -5.37 -34.55 -8.38
N ALA A 172 -5.06 -33.71 -9.39
CA ALA A 172 -5.79 -32.46 -9.63
C ALA A 172 -7.24 -32.64 -10.14
N GLU A 173 -7.84 -33.82 -10.01
CA GLU A 173 -9.28 -34.02 -10.16
C GLU A 173 -10.01 -33.46 -8.93
N LYS A 174 -10.41 -32.19 -9.03
CA LYS A 174 -11.17 -31.38 -8.06
C LYS A 174 -10.41 -31.01 -6.78
N ILE A 175 -10.08 -29.73 -6.69
CA ILE A 175 -9.85 -29.06 -5.40
C ILE A 175 -11.17 -29.10 -4.61
N GLU A 176 -11.28 -30.01 -3.64
CA GLU A 176 -12.40 -30.04 -2.70
C GLU A 176 -12.29 -28.87 -1.71
N ARG A 177 -12.90 -27.73 -2.08
CA ARG A 177 -12.93 -26.50 -1.26
C ARG A 177 -13.52 -26.71 0.15
N ASN A 178 -14.24 -27.81 0.39
CA ASN A 178 -14.97 -28.07 1.63
C ASN A 178 -14.10 -28.63 2.77
N ASN A 179 -12.89 -29.12 2.49
CA ASN A 179 -12.02 -29.73 3.50
C ASN A 179 -10.90 -28.80 4.00
N TYR A 180 -10.85 -27.56 3.50
CA TYR A 180 -9.90 -26.57 3.98
C TYR A 180 -10.44 -25.93 5.26
N MET A 181 -9.85 -26.30 6.40
CA MET A 181 -9.92 -25.47 7.60
C MET A 181 -8.74 -24.50 7.54
N PRO A 182 -8.98 -23.18 7.60
CA PRO A 182 -7.89 -22.23 7.77
C PRO A 182 -7.08 -22.63 9.02
N PRO A 183 -5.75 -22.48 9.02
CA PRO A 183 -4.97 -22.66 10.24
C PRO A 183 -5.60 -21.80 11.33
N GLU A 184 -5.83 -22.39 12.51
CA GLU A 184 -6.33 -21.65 13.67
C GLU A 184 -5.48 -20.40 13.81
N ASN A 185 -6.15 -19.26 13.66
CA ASN A 185 -5.56 -17.96 13.87
C ASN A 185 -4.88 -18.05 15.24
N GLN A 186 -3.55 -18.11 15.28
CA GLN A 186 -2.84 -17.76 16.50
C GLN A 186 -3.16 -16.29 16.67
N THR A 187 -4.27 -16.01 17.36
CA THR A 187 -4.51 -14.78 18.09
C THR A 187 -3.34 -14.66 19.05
N ILE A 188 -2.22 -14.18 18.52
CA ILE A 188 -1.48 -13.15 19.22
C ILE A 188 -2.57 -12.10 19.45
N GLU A 189 -2.99 -11.98 20.71
CA GLU A 189 -3.73 -10.81 21.14
C GLU A 189 -2.87 -9.63 20.72
N ALA A 190 -3.17 -9.08 19.54
CA ALA A 190 -2.85 -7.73 19.24
C ALA A 190 -3.58 -6.97 20.32
N SER A 191 -2.87 -6.62 21.38
CA SER A 191 -3.15 -5.42 22.13
C SER A 191 -3.04 -4.29 21.10
N ASN A 192 -4.08 -4.14 20.27
CA ASN A 192 -4.38 -2.89 19.63
C ASN A 192 -4.61 -1.97 20.82
N PRO A 193 -3.78 -0.95 21.06
CA PRO A 193 -4.35 0.24 21.62
C PRO A 193 -5.31 0.67 20.52
N THR A 194 -6.58 0.32 20.66
CA THR A 194 -7.65 1.10 20.05
C THR A 194 -7.41 2.48 20.63
N MET A 195 -6.62 3.33 19.95
CA MET A 195 -6.74 4.75 20.14
C MET A 195 -8.15 5.03 19.64
N SER A 196 -9.09 4.91 20.58
CA SER A 196 -10.37 5.57 20.50
C SER A 196 -10.02 7.04 20.41
N ILE A 197 -9.88 7.55 19.20
CA ILE A 197 -9.80 9.00 18.98
C ILE A 197 -11.20 9.47 19.36
N ASP A 198 -11.28 9.99 20.58
CA ASP A 198 -12.51 10.51 21.14
C ASP A 198 -13.06 11.60 20.21
N GLY A 199 -14.35 11.55 19.92
CA GLY A 199 -15.00 12.49 18.99
C GLY A 199 -14.96 12.15 17.49
N LEU A 200 -14.47 10.98 17.06
CA LEU A 200 -14.54 10.55 15.64
C LEU A 200 -15.96 10.31 15.13
N THR A 201 -16.88 9.88 16.00
CA THR A 201 -18.27 9.55 15.63
C THR A 201 -19.19 10.73 15.85
N TYR A 202 -20.33 10.78 15.15
CA TYR A 202 -21.39 11.76 15.36
C TYR A 202 -22.74 11.03 15.30
N LYS A 203 -23.77 11.62 15.92
CA LYS A 203 -25.14 11.10 15.91
C LYS A 203 -25.97 11.74 14.80
N ASP A 204 -25.84 13.05 14.65
CA ASP A 204 -26.63 13.83 13.70
C ASP A 204 -25.71 14.62 12.75
N ASP A 205 -25.93 14.51 11.43
CA ASP A 205 -25.29 15.42 10.46
C ASP A 205 -26.17 16.66 10.28
N VAL A 206 -25.71 17.80 10.80
CA VAL A 206 -26.43 19.08 10.76
C VAL A 206 -25.69 20.12 9.91
N ARG A 207 -24.72 19.69 9.10
CA ARG A 207 -24.01 20.57 8.17
C ARG A 207 -24.99 21.18 7.19
N MET A 208 -25.22 22.48 7.32
CA MET A 208 -26.16 23.17 6.42
C MET A 208 -25.59 23.30 5.00
N ILE A 209 -26.46 23.02 4.01
CA ILE A 209 -26.20 23.18 2.57
C ILE A 209 -26.53 24.63 2.11
N ASP A 210 -26.96 25.50 3.03
CA ASP A 210 -27.18 26.95 2.86
C ASP A 210 -26.97 27.62 4.24
N PRO A 211 -26.00 28.54 4.47
CA PRO A 211 -25.64 29.68 3.62
C PRO A 211 -24.19 29.68 3.11
N ASP A 212 -23.95 30.52 2.10
CA ASP A 212 -22.68 31.04 1.52
C ASP A 212 -21.43 30.14 1.63
N ASP A 213 -20.84 29.76 0.49
CA ASP A 213 -19.59 28.99 0.40
C ASP A 213 -18.46 29.58 1.25
N ASN A 214 -18.43 30.91 1.43
CA ASN A 214 -17.44 31.57 2.27
C ASN A 214 -17.67 31.30 3.77
N TYR A 215 -18.93 31.15 4.20
CA TYR A 215 -19.26 30.87 5.59
C TYR A 215 -18.87 29.45 5.98
N ARG A 216 -19.21 28.44 5.16
CA ARG A 216 -18.86 27.03 5.43
C ARG A 216 -17.36 26.81 5.45
N ARG A 217 -16.67 27.31 4.42
CA ARG A 217 -15.21 27.28 4.29
C ARG A 217 -14.56 27.95 5.50
N GLY A 218 -15.05 29.11 5.91
CA GLY A 218 -14.58 29.82 7.10
C GLY A 218 -14.75 29.00 8.38
N ARG A 219 -15.93 28.39 8.60
CA ARG A 219 -16.17 27.55 9.80
C ARG A 219 -15.29 26.30 9.80
N PHE A 220 -15.10 25.65 8.66
CA PHE A 220 -14.20 24.50 8.52
C PHE A 220 -12.77 24.85 8.91
N LYS A 221 -12.22 25.94 8.37
CA LYS A 221 -10.86 26.40 8.71
C LYS A 221 -10.72 26.85 10.17
N VAL A 222 -11.77 27.47 10.75
CA VAL A 222 -11.79 27.79 12.19
C VAL A 222 -11.70 26.52 13.02
N GLY A 223 -12.48 25.50 12.67
CA GLY A 223 -12.42 24.19 13.31
C GLY A 223 -11.03 23.57 13.30
N TRP A 224 -10.36 23.62 12.14
CA TRP A 224 -9.00 23.14 12.00
C TRP A 224 -8.02 23.91 12.88
N ARG A 225 -8.05 25.25 12.87
CA ARG A 225 -7.15 26.06 13.72
C ARG A 225 -7.36 25.84 15.22
N ASN A 226 -8.58 25.48 15.62
CA ASN A 226 -8.90 25.15 17.00
C ASN A 226 -8.17 23.86 17.48
N THR A 227 -7.53 23.09 16.59
CA THR A 227 -6.65 21.99 17.01
C THR A 227 -5.26 22.48 17.34
N ASP A 228 -4.75 23.46 16.57
CA ASP A 228 -3.42 24.04 16.72
C ASP A 228 -3.28 24.83 18.03
N ASP A 229 -4.36 25.47 18.47
CA ASP A 229 -4.43 26.21 19.73
C ASP A 229 -4.77 25.32 20.95
N GLY A 230 -4.93 24.01 20.73
CA GLY A 230 -5.21 23.02 21.78
C GLY A 230 -6.62 23.11 22.35
N THR A 231 -7.56 23.73 21.63
CA THR A 231 -8.95 23.83 22.08
C THR A 231 -9.66 22.46 21.96
N GLU A 232 -10.17 21.96 23.07
CA GLU A 232 -10.96 20.73 23.11
C GLU A 232 -12.46 21.03 22.92
N MET A 233 -13.12 20.25 22.05
CA MET A 233 -14.57 20.32 21.86
C MET A 233 -15.27 19.39 22.85
N GLY A 234 -16.35 19.88 23.49
CA GLY A 234 -17.12 19.06 24.41
C GLY A 234 -17.87 17.91 23.72
N GLU A 235 -18.06 16.78 24.40
CA GLU A 235 -18.74 15.59 23.87
C GLU A 235 -20.14 15.90 23.27
N GLU A 236 -20.89 16.81 23.89
CA GLU A 236 -22.21 17.22 23.39
C GLU A 236 -22.12 17.90 22.02
N VAL A 237 -21.06 18.69 21.80
CA VAL A 237 -20.78 19.37 20.53
C VAL A 237 -20.35 18.36 19.47
N LEU A 238 -19.59 17.33 19.86
CA LEU A 238 -19.16 16.25 18.97
C LEU A 238 -20.28 15.27 18.60
N ASN A 239 -21.44 15.28 19.26
CA ASN A 239 -22.59 14.49 18.81
C ASN A 239 -23.18 15.01 17.49
N GLN A 240 -22.87 16.25 17.08
CA GLN A 240 -23.34 16.84 15.84
C GLN A 240 -22.18 17.05 14.86
N LEU A 241 -22.40 16.68 13.60
CA LEU A 241 -21.49 17.05 12.52
C LEU A 241 -21.84 18.44 12.01
N THR A 242 -20.96 19.40 12.29
CA THR A 242 -20.98 20.76 11.72
C THR A 242 -19.73 20.96 10.86
N TRP A 243 -19.68 22.00 10.04
CA TRP A 243 -18.49 22.31 9.24
C TRP A 243 -17.26 22.58 10.12
N GLU A 244 -17.46 23.24 11.27
CA GLU A 244 -16.40 23.52 12.24
C GLU A 244 -15.91 22.26 12.94
N ASN A 245 -16.81 21.43 13.46
CA ASN A 245 -16.38 20.21 14.16
C ASN A 245 -15.77 19.19 13.21
N LEU A 246 -16.21 19.17 11.94
CA LEU A 246 -15.56 18.39 10.90
C LEU A 246 -14.12 18.87 10.67
N GLY A 247 -13.91 20.19 10.54
CA GLY A 247 -12.57 20.76 10.43
C GLY A 247 -11.69 20.42 11.64
N TRP A 248 -12.25 20.47 12.86
CA TRP A 248 -11.55 20.10 14.09
C TRP A 248 -11.18 18.61 14.14
N ARG A 249 -12.09 17.71 13.73
CA ARG A 249 -11.80 16.26 13.68
C ARG A 249 -10.66 15.95 12.71
N LEU A 250 -10.68 16.59 11.54
CA LEU A 250 -9.65 16.39 10.53
C LEU A 250 -8.33 17.02 10.97
N GLY A 251 -8.35 18.19 11.63
CA GLY A 251 -7.16 18.77 12.26
C GLY A 251 -6.54 17.86 13.31
N LYS A 252 -7.35 17.19 14.16
CA LYS A 252 -6.87 16.20 15.13
C LYS A 252 -6.30 14.94 14.48
N LEU A 253 -6.68 14.65 13.24
CA LEU A 253 -6.27 13.45 12.52
C LEU A 253 -5.00 13.68 11.70
N PHE A 254 -4.85 14.87 11.12
CA PHE A 254 -3.79 15.19 10.17
C PHE A 254 -2.73 16.14 10.71
N ASP A 255 -2.92 16.73 11.89
CA ASP A 255 -2.01 17.68 12.53
C ASP A 255 -1.60 18.82 11.55
N ASP A 256 -0.31 19.22 11.55
CA ASP A 256 0.23 20.32 10.74
C ASP A 256 0.06 20.05 9.24
N THR A 257 -0.91 20.73 8.63
CA THR A 257 -1.32 20.55 7.24
C THR A 257 -1.33 21.89 6.52
N SER A 258 -0.78 21.97 5.30
CA SER A 258 -0.76 23.21 4.53
C SER A 258 -2.16 23.71 4.19
N GLU A 259 -2.36 25.04 4.12
CA GLU A 259 -3.64 25.66 3.78
C GLU A 259 -4.23 25.18 2.43
N ASP A 260 -3.39 24.85 1.44
CA ASP A 260 -3.84 24.32 0.14
C ASP A 260 -4.44 22.91 0.29
N LEU A 261 -3.81 22.01 1.04
CA LEU A 261 -4.34 20.67 1.33
C LEU A 261 -5.60 20.73 2.21
N ILE A 262 -5.67 21.67 3.15
CA ILE A 262 -6.89 21.93 3.95
C ILE A 262 -8.04 22.36 3.02
N GLU A 263 -7.75 23.16 2.00
CA GLU A 263 -8.73 23.59 1.00
C GLU A 263 -9.20 22.42 0.13
N GLU A 264 -8.30 21.57 -0.36
CA GLU A 264 -8.65 20.38 -1.13
C GLU A 264 -9.50 19.40 -0.32
N LEU A 265 -9.17 19.19 0.96
CA LEU A 265 -9.97 18.36 1.87
C LEU A 265 -11.36 18.95 2.11
N TYR A 266 -11.45 20.28 2.25
CA TYR A 266 -12.75 20.95 2.34
C TYR A 266 -13.61 20.70 1.10
N GLU A 267 -13.05 20.89 -0.10
CA GLU A 267 -13.76 20.67 -1.37
C GLU A 267 -14.22 19.21 -1.50
N TRP A 268 -13.37 18.26 -1.10
CA TRP A 268 -13.72 16.84 -1.07
C TRP A 268 -14.88 16.57 -0.10
N CYS A 269 -14.86 17.14 1.10
CA CYS A 269 -15.94 16.99 2.09
C CYS A 269 -17.27 17.58 1.60
N VAL A 270 -17.24 18.69 0.86
CA VAL A 270 -18.43 19.26 0.22
C VAL A 270 -18.99 18.31 -0.83
N LYS A 271 -18.13 17.78 -1.71
CA LYS A 271 -18.53 16.82 -2.73
C LYS A 271 -19.14 15.55 -2.11
N GLN A 272 -18.48 15.00 -1.08
CA GLN A 272 -18.97 13.83 -0.34
C GLN A 272 -20.33 14.08 0.30
N GLN A 273 -20.57 15.28 0.85
CA GLN A 273 -21.87 15.63 1.41
C GLN A 273 -22.96 15.67 0.34
N LEU A 274 -22.66 16.23 -0.83
CA LEU A 274 -23.61 16.32 -1.96
C LEU A 274 -23.91 14.97 -2.61
N ASP A 275 -22.93 14.06 -2.63
CA ASP A 275 -23.05 12.72 -3.21
C ASP A 275 -23.71 11.72 -2.23
N SER A 276 -23.85 12.07 -0.94
CA SER A 276 -24.48 11.22 0.06
C SER A 276 -26.02 11.28 -0.08
N PRO A 277 -26.73 10.14 -0.17
CA PRO A 277 -28.18 10.14 -0.22
C PRO A 277 -28.74 10.70 1.09
N HIS A 278 -29.40 11.86 1.04
CA HIS A 278 -30.16 12.37 2.17
C HIS A 278 -31.35 11.42 2.41
N GLU A 279 -31.28 10.59 3.45
CA GLU A 279 -32.48 9.98 4.01
C GLU A 279 -33.34 11.12 4.59
N ASN A 280 -34.49 11.36 3.96
CA ASN A 280 -35.53 12.26 4.49
C ASN A 280 -36.19 11.67 5.73
#